data_AF-A0A2T4UFU8-F1
#
_entry.id   AF-A0A2T4UFU8-F1
#
_cell.length_a   1.000
_cell.length_b   1.000
_cell.length_c   1.000
_cell.angle_alpha   90.00
_cell.angle_beta   90.00
_cell.angle_gamma   90.00
#
_symmetry.space_group_name_H-M   'P 1'
#
loop_
_entity.id
_entity.type
_entity.pdbx_description
1 polymer ?
#
loop_
_entity_poly.entity_id
_entity_poly.type
_entity_poly.pdbx_seq_one_letter_code
_entity_poly.pdbx_strand_id
1 'polypeptide(L)' 'MRTPSTGREIFLEAEPNTVYRDRETGEELEVLGKVLPLAPSKSKLPWAVENLRFCPWCDQLAQKDLNDCPTCGRRMAPAS' A
#
# COMPACT_ATOMS: atom_id res chain seq x y z
N MET A 1 1.78 -5.22 10.42
CA MET A 1 2.60 -4.63 11.49
C MET A 1 3.26 -5.74 12.27
N ARG A 2 4.42 -5.49 12.90
CA ARG A 2 5.23 -6.51 13.54
C ARG A 2 5.64 -6.13 14.96
N THR A 3 5.59 -7.08 15.87
CA THR A 3 6.14 -6.96 17.22
C THR A 3 7.65 -7.17 17.16
N PRO A 4 8.51 -6.22 17.61
CA PRO A 4 9.96 -6.31 17.40
C PRO A 4 10.62 -7.54 18.04
N SER A 5 10.26 -7.85 19.29
CA SER A 5 10.90 -8.92 20.06
C SER A 5 10.50 -10.33 19.62
N THR A 6 9.22 -10.54 19.28
CA THR A 6 8.67 -11.88 18.97
C THR A 6 8.59 -12.13 17.47
N GLY A 7 8.62 -11.07 16.65
CA GLY A 7 8.41 -11.14 15.22
C GLY A 7 6.99 -11.47 14.80
N ARG A 8 6.02 -11.49 15.73
CA ARG A 8 4.60 -11.71 15.41
C ARG A 8 4.09 -10.62 14.47
N GLU A 9 3.37 -11.03 13.43
CA GLU A 9 2.78 -10.10 12.46
C GLU A 9 1.26 -10.09 12.53
N ILE A 10 0.69 -8.90 12.33
CA ILE A 10 -0.76 -8.68 12.27
C ILE A 10 -1.14 -7.77 11.09
N PHE A 11 -2.30 -8.04 10.49
CA PHE A 11 -2.95 -7.16 9.51
C PHE A 11 -4.10 -6.41 10.21
N LEU A 12 -4.10 -5.09 10.09
CA LEU A 12 -5.16 -4.25 10.65
C LEU A 12 -5.38 -3.01 9.79
N GLU A 13 -6.60 -2.48 9.84
CA GLU A 13 -6.92 -1.17 9.30
C GLU A 13 -6.34 -0.10 10.22
N ALA A 14 -5.28 0.55 9.75
CA ALA A 14 -4.50 1.48 10.55
C ALA A 14 -4.97 2.92 10.36
N GLU A 15 -5.27 3.59 11.47
CA GLU A 15 -5.59 5.01 11.51
C GLU A 15 -4.30 5.85 11.38
N PRO A 16 -4.34 6.95 10.62
CA PRO A 16 -3.20 7.85 10.50
C PRO A 16 -2.71 8.35 11.86
N ASN A 17 -1.40 8.36 12.07
CA ASN A 17 -0.74 8.87 13.28
C ASN A 17 -1.12 8.15 14.59
N THR A 18 -1.70 6.95 14.51
CA THR A 18 -1.98 6.13 15.70
C THR A 18 -0.80 5.24 16.03
N VAL A 19 -0.38 5.24 17.30
CA VAL A 19 0.63 4.31 17.82
C VAL A 19 -0.06 3.02 18.26
N TYR A 20 0.28 1.92 17.60
CA TYR A 20 -0.25 0.60 17.92
C TYR A 20 0.71 -0.15 18.83
N ARG A 21 0.16 -0.86 19.84
CA ARG A 21 0.95 -1.67 20.77
C ARG A 21 0.53 -3.12 20.78
N ASP A 22 1.50 -4.01 20.92
CA ASP A 22 1.28 -5.43 21.12
C ASP A 22 0.55 -5.66 22.46
N ARG A 23 -0.52 -6.46 22.46
CA ARG A 23 -1.32 -6.70 23.66
C ARG A 23 -0.60 -7.53 24.73
N GLU A 24 0.32 -8.40 24.34
CA GLU A 24 1.04 -9.29 25.25
C GLU A 24 2.31 -8.64 25.77
N THR A 25 3.09 -7.99 24.90
CA THR A 25 4.38 -7.40 25.29
C THR A 25 4.31 -5.90 25.61
N GLY A 26 3.28 -5.20 25.14
CA GLY A 26 3.14 -3.75 25.29
C GLY A 26 4.05 -2.91 24.38
N GLU A 27 4.85 -3.57 23.54
CA GLU A 27 5.78 -2.93 22.60
C GLU A 27 5.04 -2.21 21.47
N GLU A 28 5.65 -1.15 20.95
CA GLU A 28 5.15 -0.48 19.75
C GLU A 28 5.30 -1.39 18.53
N LEU A 29 4.23 -1.52 17.76
CA LEU A 29 4.21 -2.31 16.54
C LEU A 29 4.81 -1.53 15.38
N GLU A 30 5.74 -2.16 14.68
CA GLU A 30 6.39 -1.59 13.51
C GLU A 30 5.51 -1.78 12.25
N VAL A 31 5.34 -0.71 11.46
CA VAL A 31 4.65 -0.77 10.18
C VAL A 31 5.59 -1.29 9.10
N LEU A 32 5.49 -2.58 8.79
CA LEU A 32 6.30 -3.20 7.73
C LEU A 32 5.83 -2.92 6.31
N GLY A 33 4.55 -2.62 6.13
CA GLY A 33 3.96 -2.45 4.81
C GLY A 33 2.52 -1.99 4.88
N LYS A 34 2.03 -1.50 3.74
CA LYS A 34 0.65 -1.06 3.55
C LYS A 34 0.05 -1.80 2.37
N VAL A 35 -1.13 -2.39 2.57
CA VAL A 35 -1.91 -2.93 1.45
C VAL A 35 -2.61 -1.75 0.77
N LEU A 36 -2.37 -1.57 -0.53
CA LEU A 36 -2.98 -0.55 -1.35
C LEU A 36 -3.44 -1.16 -2.68
N PRO A 37 -4.54 -0.66 -3.27
CA PRO A 37 -5.47 0.35 -2.75
C PRO A 37 -6.55 -0.27 -1.83
N LEU A 38 -6.89 0.41 -0.72
CA LEU A 38 -7.96 -0.01 0.21
C LEU A 38 -9.37 0.37 -0.30
N ALA A 39 -9.47 1.41 -1.14
CA ALA A 39 -10.71 1.79 -1.81
C ALA A 39 -10.85 1.03 -3.14
N PRO A 40 -12.09 0.83 -3.66
CA PRO A 40 -12.28 0.35 -5.02
C PRO A 40 -11.46 1.23 -5.98
N SER A 41 -10.52 0.59 -6.68
CA SER A 41 -9.73 1.28 -7.70
C SER A 41 -10.68 1.85 -8.75
N LYS A 42 -10.40 3.06 -9.24
CA LYS A 42 -11.12 3.63 -10.40
C LYS A 42 -10.84 2.87 -11.70
N SER A 43 -9.85 1.97 -11.69
CA SER A 43 -9.52 1.12 -12.80
C SER A 43 -10.65 0.15 -13.11
N LYS A 44 -10.87 -0.07 -14.40
CA LYS A 44 -11.81 -1.09 -14.91
C LYS A 44 -11.09 -2.34 -15.37
N LEU A 45 -9.76 -2.39 -15.25
CA LEU A 45 -8.93 -3.49 -15.68
C LEU A 45 -8.65 -4.48 -14.53
N PRO A 46 -8.66 -5.80 -14.81
CA PRO A 46 -8.18 -6.80 -13.87
C PRO A 46 -6.73 -6.52 -13.46
N TRP A 47 -6.39 -6.89 -12.23
CA TRP A 47 -5.02 -6.82 -11.73
C TRP A 47 -4.18 -7.95 -12.33
N ALA A 48 -3.65 -7.72 -13.53
CA ALA A 48 -2.82 -8.64 -14.30
C ALA A 48 -1.62 -7.89 -14.88
N VAL A 49 -0.48 -8.56 -15.09
CA VAL A 49 0.79 -7.94 -15.46
C VAL A 49 0.66 -7.04 -16.70
N GLU A 50 -0.09 -7.49 -17.70
CA GLU A 50 -0.39 -6.78 -18.96
C GLU A 50 -1.24 -5.50 -18.78
N ASN A 51 -1.86 -5.32 -17.61
CA ASN A 51 -2.67 -4.16 -17.25
C ASN A 51 -1.96 -3.23 -16.26
N LEU A 52 -0.72 -3.53 -15.89
CA LEU A 52 0.07 -2.74 -14.96
C LEU A 52 1.17 -1.95 -15.68
N ARG A 53 1.57 -0.85 -15.05
CA ARG A 53 2.70 -0.01 -15.43
C ARG A 53 3.41 0.51 -14.20
N PHE A 54 4.67 0.87 -14.34
CA PHE A 54 5.43 1.53 -13.27
C PHE A 54 5.05 3.00 -13.16
N CYS A 55 4.83 3.47 -11.94
CA CYS A 55 4.76 4.89 -11.66
C CYS A 55 6.17 5.51 -11.77
N PRO A 56 6.40 6.53 -12.60
CA PRO A 56 7.73 7.13 -12.78
C PRO A 56 8.22 7.94 -11.55
N TRP A 57 7.42 8.04 -10.49
CA TRP A 57 7.73 8.82 -9.30
C TRP A 57 8.09 7.97 -8.07
N CYS A 58 7.54 6.76 -7.97
CA CYS A 58 7.71 5.91 -6.79
C CYS A 58 7.95 4.43 -7.13
N ASP A 59 8.05 4.10 -8.41
CA ASP A 59 8.30 2.75 -8.94
C ASP A 59 7.29 1.67 -8.50
N GLN A 60 6.14 2.09 -7.96
CA GLN A 60 5.05 1.18 -7.63
C GLN A 60 4.24 0.83 -8.87
N LEU A 61 3.68 -0.39 -8.87
CA LEU A 61 2.77 -0.85 -9.91
C LEU A 61 1.43 -0.12 -9.81
N ALA A 62 0.95 0.38 -10.94
CA ALA A 62 -0.35 1.03 -11.09
C ALA A 62 -1.05 0.48 -12.34
N GLN A 63 -2.38 0.49 -12.34
CA GLN A 63 -3.15 0.07 -13.52
C GLN A 63 -2.99 1.09 -14.66
N LYS A 64 -2.82 0.61 -15.88
CA LYS A 64 -2.48 1.44 -17.05
C LYS A 64 -3.57 2.41 -17.49
N ASP A 65 -4.82 2.15 -17.10
CA ASP A 65 -5.98 3.01 -17.35
C ASP A 65 -6.12 4.16 -16.33
N LEU A 66 -5.31 4.17 -15.27
CA LEU A 66 -5.27 5.26 -14.30
C LEU A 66 -4.28 6.35 -14.74
N ASN A 67 -4.69 7.62 -14.69
CA ASN A 67 -3.79 8.76 -14.91
C ASN A 67 -2.98 9.12 -13.66
N ASP A 68 -3.54 8.91 -12.47
CA ASP A 68 -2.92 9.23 -11.19
C ASP A 68 -2.50 7.94 -10.47
N CYS A 69 -1.30 7.92 -9.90
CA CYS A 69 -0.80 6.77 -9.17
C CYS A 69 -1.64 6.52 -7.91
N PRO A 70 -2.24 5.32 -7.72
CA PRO A 70 -3.06 5.03 -6.53
C PRO A 70 -2.23 4.97 -5.24
N THR A 71 -0.90 4.85 -5.34
CA THR A 71 0.00 4.75 -4.20
C THR A 71 0.54 6.11 -3.74
N CYS A 72 1.01 6.95 -4.65
CA CYS A 72 1.61 8.25 -4.31
C CYS A 72 0.75 9.47 -4.68
N GLY A 73 -0.38 9.28 -5.38
CA GLY A 73 -1.31 10.35 -5.78
C GLY A 73 -0.82 11.26 -6.91
N ARG A 74 0.43 11.11 -7.39
CA ARG A 74 0.97 11.94 -8.46
C ARG A 74 0.46 11.50 -9.83
N ARG A 75 0.29 12.47 -10.73
CA ARG A 75 -0.06 12.21 -12.12
C ARG A 75 1.11 11.53 -12.84
N MET A 76 0.81 10.39 -13.48
CA MET A 76 1.77 9.61 -14.25
C MET A 76 1.83 10.13 -15.69
N ALA A 77 2.98 9.94 -16.34
CA ALA A 77 3.13 10.20 -17.77
C ALA A 77 2.14 9.35 -18.61
N PRO A 78 1.87 9.72 -19.88
CA PRO A 78 1.06 8.89 -20.77
C PRO A 78 1.59 7.46 -20.80
N ALA A 79 0.69 6.48 -20.82
CA ALA A 79 1.10 5.09 -21.07
C ALA A 79 1.62 5.02 -22.51
N SER A 80 2.89 4.69 -22.68
CA SER A 80 3.52 4.41 -23.97
C SER A 80 3.05 3.10 -24.56
#